data_AF-A0A5N1L956-F1
#
_entry.id   AF-A0A5N1L956-F1
#
_cell.length_a   1.000
_cell.length_b   1.000
_cell.length_c   1.000
_cell.angle_alpha   90.00
_cell.angle_beta   90.00
_cell.angle_gamma   90.00
#
_symmetry.space_group_name_H-M   'P 1'
#
loop_
_entity.id
_entity.type
_entity.pdbx_description
1 polymer ?
#
loop_
_entity_poly.entity_id
_entity_poly.type
_entity_poly.pdbx_seq_one_letter_code
_entity_poly.pdbx_strand_id
1 'polypeptide(L)' 'MCGGSTDADKTFVLPAASVSMADCTYCGCSVEAHDPVYISETPDGKPTTQFCNYGCLSAHIDEAGLTTGTACEWAPTQ' A
#
# COMPACT_ATOMS: atom_id res chain seq x y z
N MET A 1 9.31 12.62 -54.02
CA MET A 1 8.26 11.65 -53.61
C MET A 1 8.64 11.11 -52.25
N CYS A 2 7.97 11.55 -51.18
CA CYS A 2 8.22 11.07 -49.82
C CYS A 2 7.43 9.77 -49.62
N GLY A 3 8.13 8.65 -49.46
CA GLY A 3 7.54 7.35 -49.14
C GLY A 3 7.34 7.24 -47.63
N GLY A 4 6.08 7.10 -47.20
CA GLY A 4 5.72 6.82 -45.82
C GLY A 4 6.03 5.37 -45.47
N SER A 5 6.98 5.17 -44.55
CA SER A 5 7.10 3.95 -43.77
C SER A 5 6.25 4.12 -42.54
N THR A 6 5.11 3.44 -42.46
CA THR A 6 4.37 3.28 -41.21
C THR A 6 5.02 2.12 -40.45
N ASP A 7 6.04 2.44 -39.68
CA ASP A 7 6.67 1.49 -38.77
C ASP A 7 5.81 1.36 -37.50
N ALA A 8 5.38 0.12 -37.30
CA ALA A 8 5.33 -0.65 -36.06
C ALA A 8 4.89 0.03 -34.75
N ASP A 9 3.93 -0.65 -34.11
CA ASP A 9 3.95 -0.98 -32.69
C ASP A 9 4.62 0.05 -31.77
N LYS A 10 3.82 1.02 -31.34
CA LYS A 10 4.09 1.72 -30.09
C LYS A 10 3.11 1.22 -29.05
N THR A 11 3.32 -0.01 -28.60
CA THR A 11 2.99 -0.35 -27.22
C THR A 11 3.74 0.65 -26.34
N PHE A 12 3.05 1.71 -25.95
CA PHE A 12 3.54 2.67 -24.98
C PHE A 12 3.62 1.93 -23.65
N VAL A 13 4.77 1.30 -23.41
CA VAL A 13 5.13 0.81 -22.08
C VAL A 13 5.28 2.08 -21.24
N LEU A 14 4.22 2.40 -20.50
CA LEU A 14 4.27 3.38 -19.43
C LEU A 14 5.50 3.03 -18.58
N PRO A 15 6.42 3.99 -18.34
CA PRO A 15 7.54 3.72 -17.46
C PRO A 15 6.96 3.20 -16.14
N ALA A 16 7.49 2.06 -15.65
CA ALA A 16 7.11 1.50 -14.37
C ALA A 16 7.02 2.64 -13.36
N ALA A 17 5.84 2.79 -12.78
CA ALA A 17 5.48 3.92 -11.92
C ALA A 17 6.65 4.24 -11.00
N SER A 18 7.06 5.51 -10.98
CA SER A 18 7.92 6.02 -9.92
C SER A 18 7.31 5.58 -8.60
N VAL A 19 8.00 4.69 -7.88
CA VAL A 19 7.60 4.18 -6.57
C VAL A 19 7.48 5.40 -5.65
N SER A 20 6.27 5.95 -5.53
CA SER A 20 5.98 6.90 -4.48
C SER A 20 5.97 6.11 -3.17
N MET A 21 6.37 6.76 -2.07
CA MET A 21 6.26 6.18 -0.73
C MET A 21 4.79 6.00 -0.29
N ALA A 22 3.88 5.75 -1.23
CA ALA A 22 2.43 5.67 -1.07
C ALA A 22 1.90 4.28 -1.47
N ASP A 23 2.72 3.23 -1.61
CA ASP A 23 2.21 1.89 -1.90
C ASP A 23 1.60 1.24 -0.65
N CYS A 24 0.48 0.54 -0.85
CA CYS A 24 -0.21 -0.19 0.19
C CYS A 24 0.65 -1.37 0.66
N THR A 25 0.82 -1.46 1.98
CA THR A 25 1.58 -2.54 2.64
C THR A 25 1.03 -3.93 2.33
N TYR A 26 -0.28 -4.05 2.08
CA TYR A 26 -0.93 -5.33 1.80
C TYR A 26 -0.94 -5.69 0.31
N CYS A 27 -1.50 -4.83 -0.54
CA CYS A 27 -1.74 -5.16 -1.96
C CYS A 27 -0.73 -4.55 -2.95
N GLY A 28 0.15 -3.66 -2.50
CA GLY A 28 1.14 -2.98 -3.35
C GLY A 28 0.58 -1.90 -4.28
N CYS A 29 -0.74 -1.66 -4.28
CA CYS A 29 -1.34 -0.56 -5.05
C CYS A 29 -1.05 0.80 -4.41
N SER A 30 -1.03 1.87 -5.22
CA SER A 30 -0.93 3.23 -4.70
C SER A 30 -2.15 3.57 -3.81
N VAL A 31 -1.91 4.02 -2.58
CA VAL A 31 -2.96 4.37 -1.62
C VAL A 31 -3.65 5.70 -1.94
N GLU A 32 -3.02 6.57 -2.73
CA GLU A 32 -3.56 7.89 -3.10
C GLU A 32 -4.82 7.81 -3.97
N ALA A 33 -5.07 6.66 -4.59
CA ALA A 33 -6.27 6.41 -5.38
C ALA A 33 -7.51 6.01 -4.55
N HIS A 34 -7.40 5.98 -3.22
CA HIS A 34 -8.39 5.41 -2.31
C HIS A 34 -8.62 6.29 -1.07
N ASP A 35 -9.13 5.69 0.01
CA ASP A 35 -9.32 6.30 1.33
C ASP A 35 -8.23 5.78 2.29
N PRO A 36 -7.00 6.31 2.23
CA PRO A 36 -5.84 5.68 2.85
C PRO A 36 -5.89 5.72 4.38
N VAL A 37 -5.41 4.64 4.99
CA VAL A 37 -5.16 4.54 6.43
C VAL A 37 -3.65 4.52 6.65
N TYR A 38 -3.14 5.45 7.46
CA TYR A 38 -1.73 5.55 7.81
C TYR A 38 -1.52 5.18 9.28
N ILE A 39 -0.57 4.30 9.55
CA ILE A 39 -0.22 3.86 10.90
C ILE A 39 1.21 4.30 11.19
N SER A 40 1.37 5.01 12.31
CA SER A 40 2.68 5.41 12.84
C SER A 40 2.93 4.67 14.15
N GLU A 41 4.16 4.17 14.33
CA GLU A 41 4.59 3.58 15.61
C GLU A 41 4.71 4.61 16.73
N THR A 42 4.87 5.89 16.38
CA THR A 42 4.88 7.00 17.33
C THR A 42 3.80 8.03 16.97
N PRO A 43 3.17 8.68 17.97
CA PRO A 43 2.06 9.61 17.72
C PRO A 43 2.40 10.75 16.74
N ASP A 44 3.63 11.26 16.78
CA ASP A 44 4.11 12.34 15.91
C ASP A 44 5.05 11.84 14.80
N GLY A 45 5.14 10.52 14.63
CA GLY A 45 6.03 9.88 13.66
C GLY A 45 5.49 9.92 12.23
N LYS A 46 6.41 9.75 11.27
CA LYS A 46 6.01 9.40 9.90
C LYS A 46 5.35 8.03 9.91
N PRO A 47 4.33 7.79 9.06
CA PRO A 47 3.73 6.48 8.93
C PRO A 47 4.78 5.41 8.63
N THR A 48 4.77 4.33 9.41
CA THR A 48 5.62 3.16 9.18
C THR A 48 4.93 2.18 8.23
N THR A 49 3.60 2.19 8.20
CA THR A 49 2.78 1.41 7.27
C THR A 49 1.57 2.21 6.80
N GLN A 50 1.06 1.83 5.64
CA GLN A 50 -0.11 2.45 5.03
C GLN A 50 -0.93 1.45 4.22
N PHE A 51 -2.23 1.70 4.12
CA PHE A 51 -3.19 0.80 3.48
C PHE A 51 -4.17 1.58 2.61
N CYS A 52 -4.63 0.98 1.50
CA CYS A 52 -5.62 1.61 0.61
C CYS A 52 -6.90 2.01 1.34
N ASN A 53 -7.31 1.21 2.33
CA ASN A 53 -8.47 1.41 3.21
C ASN A 53 -8.46 0.35 4.32
N TYR A 54 -9.49 0.35 5.17
CA TYR A 54 -9.68 -0.63 6.25
C TYR A 54 -9.74 -2.10 5.78
N GLY A 55 -10.16 -2.38 4.54
CA GLY A 55 -10.20 -3.73 4.00
C GLY A 55 -8.81 -4.34 3.83
N CYS A 56 -7.86 -3.57 3.26
CA CYS A 56 -6.47 -4.00 3.13
C CYS A 56 -5.78 -4.11 4.50
N LEU A 57 -6.11 -3.23 5.45
CA LEU A 57 -5.61 -3.34 6.82
C LEU A 57 -6.12 -4.62 7.50
N SER A 58 -7.43 -4.91 7.41
CA SER A 58 -8.02 -6.11 8.01
C SER A 58 -7.38 -7.38 7.44
N ALA A 59 -7.24 -7.47 6.12
CA ALA A 59 -6.65 -8.64 5.49
C ALA A 59 -5.18 -8.85 5.91
N HIS A 60 -4.41 -7.76 6.06
CA HIS A 60 -3.06 -7.84 6.60
C HIS A 60 -3.02 -8.32 8.05
N ILE A 61 -3.90 -7.79 8.91
CA ILE A 61 -4.02 -8.20 10.32
C ILE A 61 -4.33 -9.70 10.42
N ASP A 62 -5.28 -10.18 9.62
CA ASP A 62 -5.74 -11.57 9.64
C ASP A 62 -4.65 -12.52 9.12
N GLU A 63 -4.02 -12.19 8.00
CA GLU A 63 -2.96 -13.02 7.39
C GLU A 63 -1.72 -13.11 8.28
N ALA A 64 -1.30 -11.99 8.88
CA ALA A 64 -0.14 -11.94 9.76
C ALA A 64 -0.46 -12.33 11.22
N GLY A 65 -1.73 -12.58 11.56
CA GLY A 65 -2.15 -12.97 12.90
C GLY A 65 -1.89 -11.91 13.98
N LEU A 66 -1.91 -10.61 13.61
CA LEU A 66 -1.42 -9.51 14.46
C LEU A 66 -2.29 -9.25 15.69
N THR A 67 -3.51 -9.80 15.75
CA THR A 67 -4.41 -9.71 16.91
C THR A 67 -4.14 -10.79 17.96
N THR A 68 -3.29 -11.78 17.66
CA THR A 68 -3.04 -12.89 18.57
C THR A 68 -2.28 -12.40 19.80
N GLY A 69 -2.91 -12.54 20.98
CA GLY A 69 -2.29 -12.15 22.25
C GLY A 69 -2.19 -10.64 22.47
N THR A 70 -2.85 -9.82 21.66
CA THR A 70 -2.89 -8.37 21.88
C THR A 70 -3.75 -8.03 23.09
N ALA A 71 -3.23 -7.19 23.99
CA ALA A 71 -3.99 -6.57 25.07
C ALA A 71 -3.69 -5.07 25.06
N CYS A 72 -4.71 -4.23 25.17
CA CYS A 72 -4.54 -2.77 25.17
C CYS A 72 -3.88 -2.26 26.47
N GLU A 73 -4.07 -2.99 27.57
CA GLU A 73 -3.37 -2.83 28.85
C GLU A 73 -3.20 -4.22 29.51
N TRP A 74 -2.06 -4.46 30.16
CA TRP A 74 -1.77 -5.72 30.87
C TRP A 74 -2.41 -5.74 32.26
N ALA A 75 -3.10 -6.83 32.62
CA ALA A 75 -3.60 -7.07 33.97
C ALA A 75 -3.09 -8.44 34.48
N PRO A 76 -2.23 -8.50 35.52
CA PRO A 76 -1.65 -9.75 36.04
C PRO A 76 -2.64 -10.71 36.71
N THR A 77 -3.92 -10.35 36.79
CA THR A 77 -4.99 -11.14 37.42
C THR A 77 -5.98 -11.74 36.40
N GLN A 78 -5.56 -11.95 35.15
CA GLN A 78 -6.30 -12.74 34.15
C GLN A 78 -5.54 -14.02 33.81
#